data_AF-A0A4V1LAH8-F1
#
_entry.id   AF-A0A4V1LAH8-F1
#
_cell.length_a   1.000
_cell.length_b   1.000
_cell.length_c   1.000
_cell.angle_alpha   90.00
_cell.angle_beta   90.00
_cell.angle_gamma   90.00
#
_symmetry.space_group_name_H-M   'P 1'
#
loop_
_entity.id
_entity.type
_entity.pdbx_description
1 polymer ?
#
loop_
_entity_poly.entity_id
_entity_poly.type
_entity_poly.pdbx_seq_one_letter_code
_entity_poly.pdbx_strand_id
1 'polypeptide(L)'
;MGFVKSVAAVLISVSAISLAMQSCTTSMCTDNRNSIPEAGFYDYATGEAANVVGVSIGGIDAPDDSLLYDNETVQLVYLPLRADAEVTSFRFHFSSDDVTDPETGEVTPDHTHDDIVTFYYSSTPYFEGEACGAILHYRIDRVDFTPNGHIADIELLDPNVTNEHKEYLKIYFHVASSDDGDDSGGDDSGSDDSGDGGDSGNPDDSGEGDEEQQEDAAVGPSMGVDPTSVVPVVGIKEGGRR
;
A
#
# COMPACT_ATOMS: atom_id res chain seq x y z
N MET A 1 -15.22 -23.21 75.17
CA MET A 1 -15.33 -21.91 74.47
C MET A 1 -14.00 -21.38 73.88
N GLY A 2 -12.83 -21.93 74.23
CA GLY A 2 -11.54 -21.51 73.65
C GLY A 2 -11.28 -22.01 72.21
N PHE A 3 -11.62 -23.27 71.91
CA PHE A 3 -11.36 -23.88 70.60
C PHE A 3 -12.12 -23.23 69.43
N VAL A 4 -13.33 -22.69 69.67
CA VAL A 4 -14.15 -22.05 68.62
C VAL A 4 -13.58 -20.68 68.21
N LYS A 5 -12.92 -19.98 69.13
CA LYS A 5 -12.24 -18.70 68.84
C LYS A 5 -10.94 -18.91 68.04
N SER A 6 -10.23 -20.01 68.29
CA SER A 6 -9.01 -20.36 67.56
C SER A 6 -9.27 -20.79 66.12
N VAL A 7 -10.36 -21.51 65.84
CA VAL A 7 -10.72 -21.91 64.47
C VAL A 7 -11.20 -20.72 63.64
N ALA A 8 -11.96 -19.80 64.22
CA ALA A 8 -12.41 -18.59 63.55
C ALA A 8 -11.25 -17.65 63.17
N ALA A 9 -10.24 -17.51 64.04
CA ALA A 9 -9.07 -16.69 63.76
C ALA A 9 -8.21 -17.24 62.61
N VAL A 10 -8.05 -18.57 62.53
CA VAL A 10 -7.28 -19.23 61.46
C VAL A 10 -7.98 -19.13 60.10
N LEU A 11 -9.31 -19.24 60.06
CA LEU A 11 -10.07 -19.10 58.82
C LEU A 11 -10.04 -17.67 58.26
N ILE A 12 -10.05 -16.65 59.13
CA ILE A 12 -9.93 -15.25 58.70
C ILE A 12 -8.51 -14.95 58.18
N SER A 13 -7.46 -15.49 58.82
CA SER A 13 -6.08 -15.30 58.34
C SER A 13 -5.79 -16.00 57.02
N VAL A 14 -6.38 -17.19 56.78
CA VAL A 14 -6.21 -17.92 55.51
C VAL A 14 -6.95 -17.20 54.36
N SER A 15 -8.14 -16.65 54.62
CA SER A 15 -8.88 -15.88 53.62
C SER A 15 -8.18 -14.56 53.24
N ALA A 16 -7.52 -13.89 54.18
CA ALA A 16 -6.73 -12.69 53.90
C ALA A 16 -5.47 -12.95 53.05
N ILE A 17 -4.88 -14.15 53.15
CA ILE A 17 -3.70 -14.53 52.34
C ILE A 17 -4.11 -14.93 50.91
N SER A 18 -5.31 -15.49 50.71
CA SER A 18 -5.82 -15.84 49.38
C SER A 18 -6.20 -14.61 48.52
N LEU A 19 -6.51 -13.46 49.11
CA LEU A 19 -6.72 -12.21 48.36
C LEU A 19 -5.41 -11.54 47.90
N ALA A 20 -4.27 -11.86 48.53
CA ALA A 20 -2.97 -11.28 48.15
C ALA A 20 -2.32 -11.95 46.93
N MET A 21 -2.87 -13.07 46.43
CA MET A 21 -2.36 -13.76 45.23
C MET A 21 -3.05 -13.34 43.93
N GLN A 22 -3.94 -12.34 43.96
CA GLN A 22 -4.64 -11.83 42.77
C GLN A 22 -3.96 -10.60 42.12
N SER A 23 -2.80 -10.16 42.60
CA SER A 23 -2.09 -9.00 42.00
C SER A 23 -1.07 -9.36 40.93
N CYS A 24 -0.99 -10.62 40.48
CA CYS A 24 -0.23 -10.98 39.27
C CYS A 24 -1.17 -10.98 38.05
N THR A 25 -1.80 -9.85 37.75
CA THR A 25 -2.39 -9.64 36.43
C THR A 25 -1.28 -9.19 35.48
N THR A 26 -0.70 -10.12 34.75
CA THR A 26 0.25 -9.86 33.64
C THR A 26 -0.44 -9.24 32.41
N SER A 27 -1.56 -8.55 32.60
CA SER A 27 -2.33 -7.86 31.57
C SER A 27 -1.84 -6.43 31.32
N MET A 28 -0.67 -6.04 31.85
CA MET A 28 -0.21 -4.65 31.81
C MET A 28 0.62 -4.29 30.58
N CYS A 29 0.96 -5.26 29.72
CA CYS A 29 1.68 -5.01 28.45
C CYS A 29 0.98 -5.70 27.27
N THR A 30 -0.36 -5.74 27.27
CA THR A 30 -1.15 -6.49 26.29
C THR A 30 -1.53 -5.70 25.04
N ASP A 31 -1.41 -4.37 25.05
CA ASP A 31 -1.69 -3.55 23.85
C ASP A 31 -0.40 -2.98 23.27
N ASN A 32 -0.27 -3.17 21.95
CA ASN A 32 0.83 -2.84 21.05
C ASN A 32 2.14 -2.37 21.71
N ARG A 33 3.10 -3.29 21.91
CA ARG A 33 4.40 -2.94 22.55
C ARG A 33 5.28 -2.01 21.70
N ASN A 34 4.88 -1.74 20.47
CA ASN A 34 5.58 -0.85 19.57
C ASN A 34 4.58 0.17 19.04
N SER A 35 4.96 1.45 19.00
CA SER A 35 4.09 2.47 18.39
C SER A 35 4.15 2.30 16.88
N ILE A 36 3.15 1.62 16.31
CA ILE A 36 3.08 1.36 14.87
C ILE A 36 1.85 2.11 14.34
N PRO A 37 2.02 3.06 13.41
CA PRO A 37 0.88 3.75 12.84
C PRO A 37 0.05 2.76 12.01
N GLU A 38 -1.26 2.85 12.23
CA GLU A 38 -2.28 2.13 11.50
C GLU A 38 -2.87 3.06 10.44
N ALA A 39 -2.97 2.54 9.21
CA ALA A 39 -3.45 3.23 8.03
C ALA A 39 -4.73 2.56 7.52
N GLY A 40 -5.84 3.28 7.49
CA GLY A 40 -7.07 2.81 6.85
C GLY A 40 -7.10 3.18 5.38
N PHE A 41 -7.69 2.32 4.55
CA PHE A 41 -7.84 2.53 3.11
C PHE A 41 -9.24 2.98 2.77
N TYR A 42 -9.34 4.00 1.92
CA TYR A 42 -10.59 4.66 1.57
C TYR A 42 -10.67 4.93 0.08
N ASP A 43 -11.89 4.98 -0.42
CA ASP A 43 -12.19 5.46 -1.75
C ASP A 43 -12.10 7.00 -1.80
N TYR A 44 -11.35 7.55 -2.75
CA TYR A 44 -11.19 9.00 -2.88
C TYR A 44 -12.48 9.74 -3.29
N ALA A 45 -13.35 9.10 -4.06
CA ALA A 45 -14.57 9.71 -4.57
C ALA A 45 -15.70 9.73 -3.53
N THR A 46 -15.85 8.66 -2.73
CA THR A 46 -16.93 8.52 -1.74
C THR A 46 -16.48 8.84 -0.32
N GLY A 47 -15.19 8.70 0.00
CA GLY A 47 -14.64 8.80 1.35
C GLY A 47 -14.99 7.62 2.25
N GLU A 48 -15.55 6.53 1.70
CA GLU A 48 -15.88 5.31 2.43
C GLU A 48 -14.69 4.36 2.52
N ALA A 49 -14.65 3.53 3.57
CA ALA A 49 -13.60 2.54 3.73
C ALA A 49 -13.66 1.50 2.59
N ALA A 50 -12.52 1.24 1.97
CA ALA A 50 -12.41 0.41 0.77
C ALA A 50 -11.47 -0.78 1.00
N ASN A 51 -11.80 -1.93 0.41
CA ASN A 51 -10.85 -3.04 0.32
C ASN A 51 -10.02 -2.86 -0.94
N VAL A 52 -8.71 -2.77 -0.78
CA VAL A 52 -7.77 -2.70 -1.89
C VAL A 52 -7.29 -4.13 -2.17
N VAL A 53 -7.53 -4.60 -3.40
CA VAL A 53 -7.22 -5.97 -3.82
C VAL A 53 -5.83 -6.03 -4.41
N GLY A 54 -5.07 -7.06 -4.01
CA GLY A 54 -3.81 -7.40 -4.65
C GLY A 54 -2.68 -6.43 -4.35
N VAL A 55 -2.66 -5.87 -3.14
CA VAL A 55 -1.61 -4.94 -2.72
C VAL A 55 -0.44 -5.68 -2.08
N SER A 56 0.76 -5.33 -2.52
CA SER A 56 2.02 -5.69 -1.89
C SER A 56 2.66 -4.44 -1.31
N ILE A 57 3.07 -4.48 -0.03
CA ILE A 57 3.67 -3.33 0.65
C ILE A 57 5.01 -3.73 1.22
N GLY A 58 6.07 -3.01 0.83
CA GLY A 58 7.43 -3.27 1.30
C GLY A 58 8.13 -2.00 1.79
N GLY A 59 8.94 -2.12 2.84
CA GLY A 59 9.83 -1.04 3.28
C GLY A 59 10.97 -0.79 2.26
N ILE A 60 11.22 0.48 1.92
CA ILE A 60 12.35 0.89 1.09
C ILE A 60 13.59 1.08 1.98
N ASP A 61 14.74 0.55 1.56
CA ASP A 61 16.02 0.56 2.30
C ASP A 61 15.92 -0.04 3.71
N ALA A 62 14.92 -0.87 3.94
CA ALA A 62 14.75 -1.58 5.19
C ALA A 62 15.57 -2.89 5.18
N PRO A 63 16.14 -3.26 6.34
CA PRO A 63 17.00 -4.44 6.44
C PRO A 63 16.21 -5.72 6.16
N ASP A 64 16.89 -6.69 5.54
CA ASP A 64 16.42 -8.08 5.35
C ASP A 64 15.13 -8.28 4.52
N ASP A 65 14.88 -7.42 3.52
CA ASP A 65 13.74 -7.52 2.59
C ASP A 65 12.38 -7.50 3.29
N SER A 66 12.00 -6.31 3.75
CA SER A 66 10.83 -6.08 4.60
C SER A 66 9.53 -6.00 3.81
N LEU A 67 9.14 -7.09 3.15
CA LEU A 67 7.78 -7.26 2.66
C LEU A 67 6.84 -7.40 3.86
N LEU A 68 5.88 -6.48 3.96
CA LEU A 68 4.91 -6.40 5.05
C LEU A 68 3.59 -7.07 4.67
N TYR A 69 3.19 -6.89 3.42
CA TYR A 69 1.98 -7.45 2.82
C TYR A 69 2.34 -7.97 1.43
N ASP A 70 1.82 -9.14 1.06
CA ASP A 70 2.16 -9.81 -0.21
C ASP A 70 0.88 -10.19 -0.97
N ASN A 71 0.54 -9.38 -1.98
CA ASN A 71 -0.61 -9.55 -2.86
C ASN A 71 -1.93 -9.81 -2.10
N GLU A 72 -2.15 -9.07 -1.01
CA GLU A 72 -3.29 -9.27 -0.12
C GLU A 72 -4.47 -8.36 -0.50
N THR A 73 -5.67 -8.73 -0.03
CA THR A 73 -6.83 -7.81 -0.03
C THR A 73 -7.00 -7.25 1.36
N VAL A 74 -6.73 -5.95 1.53
CA VAL A 74 -6.73 -5.31 2.85
C VAL A 74 -7.48 -3.98 2.81
N GLN A 75 -8.12 -3.64 3.92
CA GLN A 75 -8.74 -2.33 4.16
C GLN A 75 -7.91 -1.49 5.15
N LEU A 76 -6.94 -2.11 5.83
CA LEU A 76 -6.20 -1.51 6.92
C LEU A 76 -4.84 -2.17 7.05
N VAL A 77 -3.79 -1.36 7.24
CA VAL A 77 -2.40 -1.83 7.29
C VAL A 77 -1.61 -1.17 8.41
N TYR A 78 -0.61 -1.88 8.91
CA TYR A 78 0.35 -1.40 9.88
C TYR A 78 1.66 -1.02 9.19
N LEU A 79 2.12 0.22 9.38
CA LEU A 79 3.30 0.77 8.70
C LEU A 79 4.43 1.07 9.71
N PRO A 80 5.25 0.07 10.10
CA PRO A 80 6.22 0.21 11.19
C PRO A 80 7.33 1.22 10.86
N LEU A 81 7.39 2.30 11.65
CA LEU A 81 8.45 3.30 11.56
C LEU A 81 9.75 2.77 12.18
N ARG A 82 10.89 3.21 11.63
CA ARG A 82 12.22 2.81 12.11
C ARG A 82 12.64 3.64 13.32
N ALA A 83 13.08 2.96 14.37
CA ALA A 83 13.52 3.57 15.63
C ALA A 83 14.77 4.46 15.46
N ASP A 84 15.64 4.12 14.52
CA ASP A 84 16.95 4.73 14.27
C ASP A 84 16.98 5.66 13.05
N ALA A 85 15.81 6.03 12.53
CA ALA A 85 15.67 6.91 11.38
C ALA A 85 14.71 8.07 11.67
N GLU A 86 14.87 9.15 10.91
CA GLU A 86 13.93 10.29 10.87
C GLU A 86 13.01 10.21 9.64
N VAL A 87 13.29 9.26 8.73
CA VAL A 87 12.55 9.04 7.49
C VAL A 87 12.38 7.55 7.27
N THR A 88 11.16 7.12 6.93
CA THR A 88 10.85 5.75 6.50
C THR A 88 9.94 5.81 5.27
N SER A 89 10.26 5.03 4.25
CA SER A 89 9.45 4.97 3.02
C SER A 89 8.93 3.55 2.80
N PHE A 90 7.71 3.45 2.28
CA PHE A 90 7.07 2.21 1.89
C PHE A 90 6.68 2.27 0.42
N ARG A 91 6.92 1.18 -0.30
CA ARG A 91 6.45 0.95 -1.66
C ARG A 91 5.15 0.17 -1.59
N PHE A 92 4.14 0.68 -2.28
CA PHE A 92 2.85 0.02 -2.52
C PHE A 92 2.83 -0.38 -3.99
N HIS A 93 2.67 -1.66 -4.23
CA HIS A 93 2.61 -2.27 -5.54
C HIS A 93 1.26 -2.99 -5.68
N PHE A 94 0.66 -2.94 -6.85
CA PHE A 94 -0.66 -3.52 -7.12
C PHE A 94 -0.55 -4.56 -8.22
N SER A 95 -1.02 -5.77 -7.97
CA SER A 95 -0.98 -6.84 -8.97
C SER A 95 -1.85 -6.56 -10.20
N SER A 96 -2.71 -5.53 -10.15
CA SER A 96 -3.40 -5.00 -11.34
C SER A 96 -2.46 -4.38 -12.37
N ASP A 97 -1.28 -3.94 -11.95
CA ASP A 97 -0.27 -3.34 -12.83
C ASP A 97 0.60 -4.40 -13.51
N ASP A 98 0.61 -5.62 -12.97
CA ASP A 98 1.46 -6.70 -13.46
C ASP A 98 1.13 -7.10 -14.89
N VAL A 99 2.17 -7.33 -15.67
CA VAL A 99 2.04 -7.73 -17.07
C VAL A 99 2.08 -9.25 -17.15
N THR A 100 1.01 -9.83 -17.68
CA THR A 100 0.96 -11.27 -17.99
C THR A 100 1.38 -11.49 -19.45
N ASP A 101 2.40 -12.32 -19.67
CA ASP A 101 2.79 -12.76 -21.00
C ASP A 101 1.67 -13.64 -21.61
N PRO A 102 1.11 -13.27 -22.77
CA PRO A 102 -0.01 -13.99 -23.37
C PRO A 102 0.35 -15.37 -23.92
N GLU A 103 1.63 -15.63 -24.22
CA GLU A 103 2.10 -16.91 -24.77
C GLU A 103 2.49 -17.89 -23.67
N THR A 104 3.13 -17.41 -22.59
CA THR A 104 3.65 -18.25 -21.51
C THR A 104 2.76 -18.27 -20.27
N GLY A 105 1.91 -17.25 -20.08
CA GLY A 105 1.14 -17.02 -18.86
C GLY A 105 2.00 -16.57 -17.66
N GLU A 106 3.26 -16.23 -17.89
CA GLU A 106 4.16 -15.73 -16.84
C GLU A 106 3.75 -14.30 -16.44
N VAL A 107 3.58 -14.08 -15.14
CA VAL A 107 3.26 -12.76 -14.57
C VAL A 107 4.56 -12.09 -14.18
N THR A 108 4.83 -10.92 -14.76
CA THR A 108 6.00 -10.09 -14.43
C THR A 108 5.54 -8.83 -13.71
N PRO A 109 6.06 -8.55 -12.50
CA PRO A 109 5.75 -7.32 -11.79
C PRO A 109 6.12 -6.06 -12.59
N ASP A 110 5.17 -5.15 -12.77
CA ASP A 110 5.44 -3.82 -13.32
C ASP A 110 5.48 -2.79 -12.19
N HIS A 111 6.66 -2.23 -11.94
CA HIS A 111 6.89 -1.25 -10.89
C HIS A 111 6.76 0.21 -11.36
N THR A 112 6.29 0.44 -12.59
CA THR A 112 6.18 1.79 -13.18
C THR A 112 5.12 2.64 -12.47
N HIS A 113 4.10 2.00 -11.91
CA HIS A 113 2.96 2.64 -11.24
C HIS A 113 2.97 2.44 -9.72
N ASP A 114 4.07 1.94 -9.16
CA ASP A 114 4.23 1.80 -7.71
C ASP A 114 4.13 3.15 -7.00
N ASP A 115 3.31 3.19 -5.97
CA ASP A 115 3.24 4.33 -5.06
C ASP A 115 4.31 4.24 -3.98
N ILE A 116 4.94 5.36 -3.66
CA ILE A 116 5.89 5.45 -2.55
C ILE A 116 5.33 6.42 -1.51
N VAL A 117 5.10 5.94 -0.30
CA VAL A 117 4.69 6.76 0.85
C VAL A 117 5.88 6.96 1.76
N THR A 118 6.24 8.22 2.01
CA THR A 118 7.41 8.61 2.81
C THR A 118 6.99 9.39 4.05
N PHE A 119 7.33 8.84 5.22
CA PHE A 119 7.09 9.45 6.52
C PHE A 119 8.32 10.23 6.99
N TYR A 120 8.10 11.45 7.45
CA TYR A 120 9.09 12.27 8.16
C TYR A 120 8.63 12.42 9.60
N TYR A 121 9.48 12.04 10.55
CA TYR A 121 9.09 11.98 11.95
C TYR A 121 10.27 12.13 12.92
N SER A 122 9.93 12.37 14.17
CA SER A 122 10.85 12.31 15.31
C SER A 122 10.46 11.20 16.27
N SER A 123 11.44 10.53 16.87
CA SER A 123 11.24 9.47 17.85
C SER A 123 11.62 9.94 19.26
N THR A 124 10.78 9.66 20.25
CA THR A 124 11.03 10.02 21.66
C THR A 124 10.80 8.79 22.54
N PRO A 125 11.78 8.39 23.37
CA PRO A 125 11.57 7.35 24.37
C PRO A 125 10.53 7.78 25.42
N TYR A 126 9.54 6.92 25.65
CA TYR A 126 8.48 7.09 26.65
C TYR A 126 8.48 5.89 27.60
N PHE A 127 8.49 6.15 28.91
CA PHE A 127 8.49 5.10 29.92
C PHE A 127 7.05 4.74 30.30
N GLU A 128 6.59 3.57 29.84
CA GLU A 128 5.26 3.05 30.14
C GLU A 128 5.16 2.46 31.56
N GLY A 129 6.28 2.03 32.15
CA GLY A 129 6.33 1.52 33.52
C GLY A 129 7.36 0.41 33.71
N GLU A 130 7.52 -0.08 34.94
CA GLU A 130 8.49 -1.14 35.27
C GLU A 130 8.24 -2.43 34.49
N ALA A 131 6.97 -2.76 34.23
CA ALA A 131 6.58 -3.98 33.54
C ALA A 131 6.86 -3.96 32.03
N CYS A 132 6.71 -2.79 31.37
CA CYS A 132 6.80 -2.67 29.91
C CYS A 132 8.04 -1.91 29.44
N GLY A 133 8.76 -1.25 30.33
CA GLY A 133 9.99 -0.52 30.03
C GLY A 133 9.74 0.78 29.27
N ALA A 134 10.72 1.17 28.46
CA ALA A 134 10.62 2.30 27.57
C ALA A 134 10.19 1.83 26.17
N ILE A 135 9.20 2.50 25.59
CA ILE A 135 8.78 2.38 24.20
C ILE A 135 9.15 3.65 23.45
N LEU A 136 9.09 3.63 22.11
CA LEU A 136 9.24 4.84 21.32
C LEU A 136 7.86 5.38 20.96
N HIS A 137 7.61 6.66 21.20
CA HIS A 137 6.54 7.40 20.56
C HIS A 137 7.11 8.11 19.34
N TYR A 138 6.34 8.14 18.26
CA TYR A 138 6.70 8.87 17.06
C TYR A 138 5.82 10.09 16.90
N ARG A 139 6.40 11.22 16.49
CA ARG A 139 5.63 12.36 16.01
C ARG A 139 5.86 12.52 14.52
N ILE A 140 4.83 12.25 13.73
CA ILE A 140 4.83 12.46 12.29
C ILE A 140 4.75 13.96 12.03
N ASP A 141 5.75 14.49 11.36
CA ASP A 141 5.82 15.90 10.98
C ASP A 141 5.26 16.11 9.56
N ARG A 142 5.45 15.14 8.67
CA ARG A 142 4.96 15.16 7.29
C ARG A 142 4.85 13.75 6.71
N VAL A 143 3.89 13.55 5.80
CA VAL A 143 3.80 12.38 4.93
C VAL A 143 3.77 12.87 3.49
N ASP A 144 4.72 12.40 2.68
CA ASP A 144 4.76 12.66 1.24
C ASP A 144 4.41 11.37 0.48
N PHE A 145 3.84 11.50 -0.70
CA PHE A 145 3.57 10.34 -1.57
C PHE A 145 3.85 10.65 -3.05
N THR A 146 4.04 9.61 -3.86
CA THR A 146 4.23 9.75 -5.31
C THR A 146 2.98 10.32 -5.97
N PRO A 147 3.08 11.41 -6.76
CA PRO A 147 1.93 11.92 -7.49
C PRO A 147 1.65 11.07 -8.74
N ASN A 148 0.37 10.85 -9.04
CA ASN A 148 -0.16 10.15 -10.22
C ASN A 148 0.01 8.61 -10.25
N GLY A 149 0.11 7.96 -9.08
CA GLY A 149 -0.12 6.52 -8.96
C GLY A 149 -1.57 6.21 -8.56
N HIS A 150 -1.78 5.14 -7.81
CA HIS A 150 -3.11 4.71 -7.33
C HIS A 150 -3.54 5.49 -6.09
N ILE A 151 -2.59 5.95 -5.27
CA ILE A 151 -2.85 6.82 -4.12
C ILE A 151 -3.21 8.24 -4.60
N ALA A 152 -4.41 8.67 -4.24
CA ALA A 152 -4.96 9.98 -4.57
C ALA A 152 -4.61 11.04 -3.52
N ASP A 153 -4.71 10.67 -2.23
CA ASP A 153 -4.45 11.56 -1.10
C ASP A 153 -4.13 10.79 0.18
N ILE A 154 -3.49 11.44 1.15
CA ILE A 154 -3.22 10.90 2.48
C ILE A 154 -3.59 11.94 3.53
N GLU A 155 -4.51 11.55 4.44
CA GLU A 155 -4.93 12.39 5.56
C GLU A 155 -4.31 11.86 6.86
N LEU A 156 -3.55 12.71 7.56
CA LEU A 156 -3.01 12.41 8.88
C LEU A 156 -4.01 12.80 9.96
N LEU A 157 -4.60 11.81 10.64
CA LEU A 157 -5.63 12.01 11.68
C LEU A 157 -5.03 12.44 13.02
N ASP A 158 -3.93 11.80 13.42
CA ASP A 158 -3.17 12.14 14.63
C ASP A 158 -1.67 12.00 14.34
N PRO A 159 -0.86 13.07 14.49
CA PRO A 159 0.58 12.98 14.28
C PRO A 159 1.32 12.23 15.39
N ASN A 160 0.71 12.01 16.57
CA ASN A 160 1.39 11.44 17.73
C ASN A 160 1.14 9.94 17.82
N VAL A 161 1.98 9.15 17.15
CA VAL A 161 1.90 7.69 17.18
C VAL A 161 2.37 7.17 18.53
N THR A 162 1.46 6.49 19.23
CA THR A 162 1.67 5.82 20.51
C THR A 162 1.35 4.33 20.38
N ASN A 163 1.36 3.61 21.50
CA ASN A 163 0.87 2.23 21.60
C ASN A 163 -0.67 2.11 21.55
N GLU A 164 -1.41 3.22 21.49
CA GLU A 164 -2.86 3.19 21.34
C GLU A 164 -3.25 2.57 20.00
N HIS A 165 -4.14 1.57 20.05
CA HIS A 165 -4.72 0.94 18.86
C HIS A 165 -5.83 1.81 18.30
N LYS A 166 -5.46 2.62 17.32
CA LYS A 166 -6.36 3.48 16.55
C LYS A 166 -5.73 3.77 15.19
N GLU A 167 -6.58 4.19 14.29
CA GLU A 167 -6.18 4.70 12.99
C GLU A 167 -5.48 6.07 13.12
N TYR A 168 -4.27 6.16 12.60
CA TYR A 168 -3.49 7.41 12.61
C TYR A 168 -3.56 8.16 11.29
N LEU A 169 -3.89 7.47 10.20
CA LEU A 169 -3.93 8.03 8.86
C LEU A 169 -4.89 7.29 7.94
N LYS A 170 -5.44 8.04 6.99
CA LYS A 170 -6.26 7.53 5.89
C LYS A 170 -5.49 7.65 4.59
N ILE A 171 -5.48 6.58 3.82
CA ILE A 171 -4.92 6.56 2.46
C ILE A 171 -6.10 6.41 1.50
N TYR A 172 -6.28 7.42 0.64
CA TYR A 172 -7.36 7.47 -0.33
C TYR A 172 -6.86 6.99 -1.69
N PHE A 173 -7.59 6.07 -2.31
CA PHE A 173 -7.24 5.48 -3.61
C PHE A 173 -8.22 5.91 -4.70
N HIS A 174 -7.71 5.95 -5.94
CA HIS A 174 -8.55 5.99 -7.12
C HIS A 174 -9.11 4.59 -7.40
N VAL A 175 -10.30 4.28 -6.88
CA VAL A 175 -10.97 3.01 -7.20
C VAL A 175 -11.73 3.18 -8.52
N ALA A 176 -11.52 2.25 -9.45
CA ALA A 176 -12.40 2.15 -10.62
C ALA A 176 -13.77 1.66 -10.12
N SER A 177 -14.81 2.48 -10.27
CA SER A 177 -16.18 2.03 -10.07
C SER A 177 -16.41 0.82 -10.99
N SER A 178 -16.52 -0.38 -10.44
CA SER A 178 -17.13 -1.49 -11.16
C SER A 178 -18.59 -1.12 -11.31
N ASP A 179 -18.92 -0.46 -12.41
CA ASP A 179 -20.30 -0.26 -12.85
C ASP A 179 -20.86 -1.68 -13.01
N ASP A 180 -21.66 -2.11 -12.03
CA ASP A 180 -22.34 -3.40 -12.08
C ASP A 180 -23.16 -3.39 -13.36
N GLY A 181 -22.70 -4.18 -14.33
CA GLY A 181 -23.42 -4.42 -15.58
C GLY A 181 -24.75 -5.07 -15.24
N ASP A 182 -25.79 -4.25 -15.11
CA ASP A 182 -27.18 -4.68 -15.16
C ASP A 182 -27.47 -5.20 -16.58
N ASP A 183 -27.10 -6.45 -16.85
CA ASP A 183 -27.48 -7.18 -18.05
C ASP A 183 -28.92 -7.69 -17.91
N SER A 184 -29.82 -6.99 -18.61
CA SER A 184 -30.91 -7.52 -19.44
C SER A 184 -31.63 -8.80 -18.96
N GLY A 185 -32.76 -8.62 -18.27
CA GLY A 185 -33.88 -9.57 -18.31
C GLY A 185 -34.85 -9.15 -19.41
N GLY A 186 -34.74 -9.77 -20.59
CA GLY A 186 -35.63 -9.54 -21.72
C GLY A 186 -37.03 -10.11 -21.50
N ASP A 187 -38.05 -9.32 -21.81
CA ASP A 187 -39.41 -9.80 -22.07
C ASP A 187 -39.74 -9.51 -23.54
N ASP A 188 -39.54 -10.56 -24.35
CA ASP A 188 -39.91 -10.66 -25.74
C ASP A 188 -41.44 -10.81 -25.83
N SER A 189 -42.17 -9.70 -25.98
CA SER A 189 -43.58 -9.73 -26.34
C SER A 189 -43.73 -9.45 -27.83
N GLY A 190 -43.78 -10.55 -28.61
CA GLY A 190 -44.16 -10.53 -30.00
C GLY A 190 -45.50 -9.85 -30.22
N SER A 191 -45.55 -8.98 -31.23
CA SER A 191 -46.78 -8.49 -31.81
C SER A 191 -46.58 -8.45 -33.31
N ASP A 192 -47.26 -9.39 -33.96
CA ASP A 192 -47.40 -9.48 -35.40
C ASP A 192 -48.02 -8.19 -35.95
N ASP A 193 -47.41 -7.57 -36.95
CA ASP A 193 -48.15 -6.70 -37.86
C ASP A 193 -47.64 -6.85 -39.29
N SER A 194 -48.61 -7.04 -40.19
CA SER A 194 -48.42 -7.38 -41.60
C SER A 194 -48.68 -6.15 -42.47
N GLY A 195 -47.78 -5.85 -43.40
CA GLY A 195 -48.01 -4.93 -44.53
C GLY A 195 -46.74 -4.85 -45.38
N ASP A 196 -46.63 -5.60 -46.48
CA ASP A 196 -47.15 -5.34 -47.83
C ASP A 196 -46.42 -4.20 -48.59
N GLY A 197 -45.73 -4.58 -49.67
CA GLY A 197 -45.70 -3.80 -50.92
C GLY A 197 -44.36 -3.22 -51.41
N GLY A 198 -43.84 -3.77 -52.52
CA GLY A 198 -43.00 -3.09 -53.55
C GLY A 198 -41.50 -3.39 -53.49
N ASP A 199 -40.96 -4.36 -54.23
CA ASP A 199 -40.58 -4.33 -55.67
C ASP A 199 -39.76 -3.11 -56.11
N SER A 200 -38.46 -3.29 -56.34
CA SER A 200 -37.80 -3.22 -57.67
C SER A 200 -36.30 -2.81 -57.59
N GLY A 201 -35.46 -3.52 -58.35
CA GLY A 201 -34.26 -2.95 -59.00
C GLY A 201 -32.89 -3.11 -58.34
N ASN A 202 -32.16 -4.14 -58.77
CA ASN A 202 -30.68 -4.22 -58.82
C ASN A 202 -30.17 -3.41 -60.06
N PRO A 203 -28.86 -3.32 -60.45
CA PRO A 203 -27.56 -3.35 -59.75
C PRO A 203 -26.60 -2.19 -60.20
N ASP A 204 -25.33 -2.28 -59.77
CA ASP A 204 -24.09 -1.77 -60.41
C ASP A 204 -23.80 -0.26 -60.47
N ASP A 205 -22.71 0.18 -59.82
CA ASP A 205 -21.75 1.06 -60.49
C ASP A 205 -20.33 0.85 -59.94
N SER A 206 -19.47 0.48 -60.88
CA SER A 206 -18.03 0.23 -60.77
C SER A 206 -17.28 1.47 -61.25
N GLY A 207 -16.33 1.96 -60.47
CA GLY A 207 -15.41 3.03 -60.87
C GLY A 207 -13.98 2.73 -60.44
N GLU A 208 -13.26 1.96 -61.26
CA GLU A 208 -11.80 1.93 -61.33
C GLU A 208 -11.28 3.23 -61.97
N GLY A 209 -10.05 3.62 -61.62
CA GLY A 209 -9.39 4.80 -62.21
C GLY A 209 -8.01 5.11 -61.58
N ASP A 210 -7.06 4.22 -61.84
CA ASP A 210 -5.67 4.45 -62.28
C ASP A 210 -4.67 5.37 -61.52
N GLU A 211 -3.65 4.66 -61.01
CA GLU A 211 -2.20 4.86 -61.01
C GLU A 211 -1.57 6.01 -61.84
N GLU A 212 -0.54 6.66 -61.27
CA GLU A 212 0.82 6.90 -61.83
C GLU A 212 1.64 7.81 -60.86
N GLN A 213 2.63 7.27 -60.13
CA GLN A 213 4.08 7.24 -60.44
C GLN A 213 4.87 8.58 -60.28
N GLN A 214 5.77 8.60 -59.29
CA GLN A 214 7.08 9.29 -59.24
C GLN A 214 7.78 8.85 -57.94
N GLU A 215 8.63 7.81 -57.95
CA GLU A 215 10.08 7.80 -58.22
C GLU A 215 10.97 8.65 -57.26
N ASP A 216 11.92 7.92 -56.66
CA ASP A 216 13.27 8.31 -56.22
C ASP A 216 13.48 9.19 -54.97
N ALA A 217 14.07 8.61 -53.91
CA ALA A 217 15.54 8.52 -53.82
C ALA A 217 16.06 8.07 -52.43
N ALA A 218 17.06 7.18 -52.51
CA ALA A 218 18.27 7.08 -51.67
C ALA A 218 18.24 6.41 -50.28
N VAL A 219 18.90 5.25 -50.28
CA VAL A 219 19.45 4.46 -49.18
C VAL A 219 20.81 5.01 -48.73
N GLY A 220 20.99 5.13 -47.39
CA GLY A 220 22.23 4.89 -46.63
C GLY A 220 23.09 6.11 -46.23
N PRO A 221 24.06 5.97 -45.29
CA PRO A 221 24.35 4.83 -44.39
C PRO A 221 24.53 5.21 -42.89
N SER A 222 24.68 4.15 -42.09
CA SER A 222 25.16 4.08 -40.71
C SER A 222 26.45 4.88 -40.42
N MET A 223 26.50 5.55 -39.26
CA MET A 223 27.75 5.82 -38.54
C MET A 223 27.61 5.38 -37.08
N GLY A 224 28.36 4.35 -36.72
CA GLY A 224 28.75 4.11 -35.34
C GLY A 224 29.82 5.11 -34.92
N VAL A 225 29.81 5.46 -33.63
CA VAL A 225 30.91 6.18 -32.99
C VAL A 225 31.34 5.40 -31.76
N ASP A 226 32.60 5.00 -31.83
CA ASP A 226 33.37 4.19 -30.90
C ASP A 226 33.67 4.98 -29.61
N PRO A 227 33.50 4.41 -28.40
CA PRO A 227 33.85 5.06 -27.14
C PRO A 227 35.30 4.71 -26.76
N THR A 228 36.26 5.53 -27.17
CA THR A 228 37.58 5.54 -26.50
C THR A 228 38.27 6.90 -26.62
N SER A 229 38.23 7.72 -25.58
CA SER A 229 39.32 8.65 -25.32
C SER A 229 39.51 8.87 -23.83
N VAL A 230 40.77 8.70 -23.46
CA VAL A 230 41.36 8.55 -22.13
C VAL A 230 41.88 9.92 -21.67
N VAL A 231 41.40 10.38 -20.50
CA VAL A 231 42.12 10.96 -19.32
C VAL A 231 43.09 12.17 -19.56
N PRO A 232 43.14 13.18 -18.66
CA PRO A 232 44.01 13.06 -17.48
C PRO A 232 43.38 13.49 -16.15
N VAL A 233 43.58 12.65 -15.14
CA VAL A 233 43.45 12.94 -13.72
C VAL A 233 44.56 13.92 -13.34
N VAL A 234 44.18 15.12 -12.89
CA VAL A 234 45.08 16.06 -12.23
C VAL A 234 45.20 15.63 -10.77
N GLY A 235 46.42 15.26 -10.37
CA GLY A 235 46.75 14.94 -9.00
C GLY A 235 46.83 16.19 -8.11
N ILE A 236 46.39 16.04 -6.86
CA ILE A 236 46.87 16.86 -5.75
C ILE A 236 47.55 15.94 -4.74
N LYS A 237 48.80 16.28 -4.46
CA LYS A 237 49.75 15.60 -3.59
C LYS A 237 49.89 16.38 -2.29
N GLU A 238 49.80 15.64 -1.18
CA GLU A 238 50.43 15.81 0.15
C GLU A 238 50.12 16.98 1.10
N GLY A 239 49.89 16.56 2.35
CA GLY A 239 50.20 17.26 3.61
C GLY A 239 49.41 16.60 4.75
N GLY A 240 49.93 15.84 5.70
CA GLY A 240 51.23 15.92 6.36
C GLY A 240 51.04 16.46 7.79
N ARG A 241 50.92 15.54 8.77
CA ARG A 241 51.13 15.68 10.23
C ARG A 241 51.17 17.10 10.84
N ARG A 242 50.32 17.33 11.84
CA ARG A 242 50.71 17.67 13.21
C ARG A 242 49.77 17.02 14.20
#